data_AF-A0A844YZY7-F1
#
_entry.id   AF-A0A844YZY7-F1
#
_cell.length_a   1.000
_cell.length_b   1.000
_cell.length_c   1.000
_cell.angle_alpha   90.00
_cell.angle_beta   90.00
_cell.angle_gamma   90.00
#
_symmetry.space_group_name_H-M   'P 1'
#
loop_
_entity.id
_entity.type
_entity.pdbx_description
1 polymer ?
#
loop_
_entity_poly.entity_id
_entity_poly.type
_entity_poly.pdbx_seq_one_letter_code
_entity_poly.pdbx_strand_id
1 'polypeptide(L)'
;MQLIDADRIQRIWRELKARCSDNEEDRGMTGRPPAFLYPAWEEYQNFAGWALVSGYRDDLVLGRIDEERIYGPDNCHWIAPGRTSGTGTPSNLTGRLTADSVELAMQCSVPEKWWDDDRLFLQVTNRGKGYWYVLIEVGRRKTRRKIGEYPSVSLNDARKIARTQTVDR
;
A
#
# COMPACT_ATOMS: atom_id res chain seq x y z
N MET A 1 1.67 -24.06 1.75
CA MET A 1 1.95 -23.15 2.86
C MET A 1 3.34 -22.58 2.60
N GLN A 2 3.43 -21.36 2.07
CA GLN A 2 4.75 -20.73 1.88
C GLN A 2 5.26 -20.34 3.27
N LEU A 3 6.48 -20.78 3.60
CA LEU A 3 7.14 -20.39 4.83
C LEU A 3 7.49 -18.90 4.69
N ILE A 4 6.92 -18.08 5.57
CA ILE A 4 7.24 -16.65 5.64
C ILE A 4 8.67 -16.53 6.18
N ASP A 5 9.57 -15.95 5.39
CA ASP A 5 10.97 -15.71 5.80
C ASP A 5 11.05 -14.46 6.70
N ALA A 6 10.70 -14.65 7.97
CA ALA A 6 10.72 -13.59 8.98
C ALA A 6 12.12 -12.98 9.16
N ASP A 7 13.18 -13.77 8.94
CA ASP A 7 14.57 -13.32 9.04
C ASP A 7 14.91 -12.29 7.95
N ARG A 8 14.38 -12.49 6.74
CA ARG A 8 14.55 -11.52 5.63
C ARG A 8 13.83 -10.20 5.90
N ILE A 9 12.59 -10.23 6.39
CA ILE A 9 11.85 -9.00 6.75
C ILE A 9 12.60 -8.24 7.85
N GLN A 10 13.14 -8.95 8.84
CA GLN A 10 13.93 -8.33 9.91
C GLN A 10 15.22 -7.69 9.39
N ARG A 11 15.90 -8.33 8.43
CA ARG A 11 17.07 -7.73 7.77
C ARG A 11 16.70 -6.44 7.03
N ILE A 12 15.62 -6.44 6.24
CA ILE A 12 15.16 -5.26 5.51
C ILE A 12 14.84 -4.11 6.47
N TRP A 13 14.17 -4.40 7.58
CA TRP A 13 13.87 -3.41 8.62
C TRP A 13 15.14 -2.83 9.25
N ARG A 14 16.15 -3.64 9.57
CA ARG A 14 17.43 -3.15 10.11
C ARG A 14 18.17 -2.25 9.12
N GLU A 15 18.21 -2.65 7.84
CA GLU A 15 18.79 -1.82 6.78
C GLU A 15 18.03 -0.50 6.61
N LEU A 16 16.71 -0.53 6.69
CA LEU A 16 15.86 0.65 6.64
C LEU A 16 16.19 1.61 7.79
N LYS A 17 16.26 1.11 9.03
CA LYS A 17 16.64 1.91 10.20
C LYS A 17 18.03 2.52 10.04
N ALA A 18 19.00 1.74 9.58
CA ALA A 18 20.36 2.23 9.35
C ALA A 18 20.41 3.41 8.35
N ARG A 19 19.66 3.31 7.24
CA ARG A 19 19.56 4.40 6.25
C ARG A 19 18.94 5.67 6.83
N CYS A 20 18.01 5.52 7.76
CA CYS A 20 17.32 6.63 8.41
C CYS A 20 18.10 7.22 9.60
N SER A 21 18.95 6.41 10.25
CA SER A 21 19.73 6.80 11.43
C SER A 21 21.05 7.50 11.12
N ASP A 22 21.50 7.54 9.86
CA ASP A 22 22.79 8.16 9.53
C ASP A 22 22.81 9.66 9.84
N ASN A 23 23.90 10.09 10.49
CA ASN A 23 24.07 11.39 11.11
C ASN A 23 23.98 12.55 10.09
N GLU A 24 23.47 13.70 10.56
CA GLU A 24 23.33 14.94 9.78
C GLU A 24 24.62 15.41 9.07
N GLU A 25 25.78 15.00 9.60
CA GLU A 25 27.11 15.40 9.13
C GLU A 25 27.46 14.87 7.72
N ASP A 26 27.04 13.65 7.38
CA ASP A 26 27.27 13.04 6.04
C ASP A 26 26.30 13.60 4.97
N ARG A 27 25.17 14.17 5.43
CA ARG A 27 24.08 14.63 4.55
C ARG A 27 24.40 15.96 3.86
N GLY A 28 25.25 16.78 4.46
CA GLY A 28 25.70 18.05 3.89
C GLY A 28 26.49 17.92 2.57
N MET A 29 27.13 16.77 2.32
CA MET A 29 27.94 16.57 1.11
C MET A 29 27.17 15.94 -0.05
N THR A 30 26.05 15.25 0.21
CA THR A 30 25.33 14.46 -0.82
C THR A 30 24.14 15.18 -1.44
N GLY A 31 23.69 16.28 -0.85
CA GLY A 31 22.52 17.04 -1.31
C GLY A 31 21.20 16.27 -1.24
N ARG A 32 21.15 15.12 -0.54
CA ARG A 32 19.94 14.30 -0.41
C ARG A 32 19.10 14.75 0.79
N PRO A 33 17.76 14.87 0.65
CA PRO A 33 16.89 15.16 1.78
C PRO A 33 16.98 14.05 2.84
N PRO A 34 16.72 14.34 4.12
CA PRO A 34 16.85 13.35 5.17
C PRO A 34 15.82 12.25 4.97
N ALA A 35 16.28 11.00 4.92
CA ALA A 35 15.40 9.84 4.91
C ALA A 35 14.86 9.63 6.33
N PHE A 36 13.71 10.23 6.66
CA PHE A 36 13.05 9.96 7.93
C PHE A 36 12.28 8.65 7.88
N LEU A 37 12.17 7.98 9.02
CA LEU A 37 11.35 6.78 9.19
C LEU A 37 9.99 7.17 9.79
N TYR A 38 8.92 6.55 9.31
CA TYR A 38 7.61 6.65 9.94
C TYR A 38 7.70 6.15 11.39
N PRO A 39 7.32 6.95 12.40
CA PRO A 39 7.61 6.63 13.80
C PRO A 39 7.12 5.25 14.25
N ALA A 40 5.99 4.76 13.73
CA ALA A 40 5.49 3.43 14.10
C ALA A 40 6.43 2.31 13.61
N TRP A 41 7.18 2.51 12.52
CA TRP A 41 8.15 1.54 12.00
C TRP A 41 9.47 1.51 12.77
N GLU A 42 9.63 2.34 13.81
CA GLU A 42 10.69 2.16 14.80
C GLU A 42 10.59 0.80 15.51
N GLU A 43 9.38 0.26 15.62
CA GLU A 43 9.09 -1.07 16.14
C GLU A 43 9.00 -2.08 14.99
N TYR A 44 9.78 -3.17 15.10
CA TYR A 44 9.86 -4.19 14.06
C TYR A 44 8.49 -4.81 13.75
N GLN A 45 7.66 -5.06 14.76
CA GLN A 45 6.36 -5.70 14.64
C GLN A 45 5.42 -4.89 13.74
N ASN A 46 5.46 -3.56 13.83
CA ASN A 46 4.64 -2.68 13.01
C ASN A 46 5.10 -2.68 11.55
N PHE A 47 6.42 -2.66 11.31
CA PHE A 47 6.96 -2.79 9.96
C PHE A 47 6.67 -4.17 9.36
N ALA A 48 6.87 -5.24 10.13
CA ALA A 48 6.64 -6.61 9.68
C ALA A 48 5.15 -6.86 9.38
N GLY A 49 4.25 -6.37 10.24
CA GLY A 49 2.82 -6.40 10.00
C GLY A 49 2.46 -5.72 8.68
N TRP A 50 2.93 -4.48 8.48
CA TRP A 50 2.75 -3.77 7.22
C TRP A 50 3.35 -4.53 6.03
N ALA A 51 4.58 -5.04 6.15
CA ALA A 51 5.28 -5.74 5.08
C ALA A 51 4.44 -6.89 4.53
N LEU A 52 3.93 -7.73 5.42
CA LEU A 52 3.09 -8.87 5.07
C LEU A 52 1.76 -8.44 4.45
N VAL A 53 1.10 -7.43 5.03
CA VAL A 53 -0.17 -6.87 4.53
C VAL A 53 0.00 -6.27 3.14
N SER A 54 1.12 -5.59 2.89
CA SER A 54 1.39 -4.85 1.66
C SER A 54 1.98 -5.71 0.53
N GLY A 55 1.91 -7.05 0.66
CA GLY A 55 2.23 -7.97 -0.43
C GLY A 55 3.72 -8.32 -0.53
N TYR A 56 4.44 -8.32 0.60
CA TYR A 56 5.81 -8.80 0.66
C TYR A 56 5.96 -10.19 0.02
N ARG A 57 7.05 -10.36 -0.72
CA ARG A 57 7.57 -11.64 -1.19
C ARG A 57 9.08 -11.62 -1.13
N ASP A 58 9.70 -12.79 -1.03
CA ASP A 58 11.15 -12.92 -0.87
C ASP A 58 11.95 -12.46 -2.11
N ASP A 59 11.28 -12.35 -3.27
CA ASP A 59 11.84 -11.83 -4.51
C ASP A 59 11.68 -10.32 -4.68
N LEU A 60 11.02 -9.61 -3.76
CA LEU A 60 10.78 -8.16 -3.85
C LEU A 60 11.69 -7.34 -2.92
N VAL A 61 11.98 -6.10 -3.31
CA VAL A 61 12.73 -5.11 -2.53
C VAL A 61 11.85 -3.92 -2.14
N LEU A 62 12.18 -3.23 -1.06
CA LEU A 62 11.43 -2.06 -0.59
C LEU A 62 11.80 -0.84 -1.44
N GLY A 63 10.85 -0.32 -2.21
CA GLY A 63 10.95 0.91 -2.98
C GLY A 63 10.22 2.07 -2.31
N ARG A 64 10.54 3.31 -2.73
CA ARG A 64 9.79 4.51 -2.38
C ARG A 64 9.08 5.07 -3.61
N ILE A 65 7.90 5.64 -3.42
CA ILE A 65 7.13 6.35 -4.43
C ILE A 65 7.78 7.70 -4.73
N ASP A 66 8.14 8.42 -3.68
CA ASP A 66 8.77 9.73 -3.72
C ASP A 66 10.04 9.70 -2.86
N GLU A 67 11.19 9.97 -3.49
CA GLU A 67 12.49 9.91 -2.83
C GLU A 67 12.71 11.04 -1.82
N GLU A 68 11.97 12.15 -1.95
CA GLU A 68 12.02 13.30 -1.05
C GLU A 68 11.17 13.10 0.20
N ARG A 69 10.27 12.10 0.18
CA ARG A 69 9.40 11.77 1.31
C ARG A 69 9.99 10.67 2.20
N ILE A 70 9.51 10.67 3.44
CA ILE A 70 9.88 9.72 4.50
C ILE A 70 9.57 8.27 4.09
N TYR A 71 10.28 7.30 4.66
CA TYR A 71 9.88 5.91 4.56
C TYR A 71 8.64 5.67 5.43
N GLY A 72 7.60 5.10 4.87
CA GLY A 72 6.34 4.84 5.56
C GLY A 72 5.32 4.17 4.66
N PRO A 73 4.18 3.75 5.23
CA PRO A 73 3.16 2.99 4.49
C PRO A 73 2.67 3.71 3.24
N ASP A 74 2.51 5.04 3.30
CA ASP A 74 1.99 5.86 2.20
C ASP A 74 3.03 6.17 1.09
N ASN A 75 4.31 5.89 1.35
CA ASN A 75 5.41 6.22 0.45
C ASN A 75 6.25 5.00 0.06
N CYS A 76 6.00 3.82 0.64
CA CYS A 76 6.79 2.62 0.40
C CYS A 76 5.95 1.53 -0.25
N HIS A 77 6.60 0.71 -1.07
CA HIS A 77 5.96 -0.42 -1.74
C HIS A 77 6.99 -1.49 -2.12
N TRP A 78 6.54 -2.72 -2.30
CA TRP A 78 7.41 -3.81 -2.74
C TRP A 78 7.55 -3.79 -4.27
N ILE A 79 8.79 -3.82 -4.77
CA ILE A 79 9.11 -3.78 -6.20
C ILE A 79 10.07 -4.90 -6.60
N ALA A 80 10.07 -5.26 -7.89
CA ALA A 80 11.03 -6.22 -8.41
C ALA A 80 12.47 -5.66 -8.37
N PRO A 81 13.49 -6.50 -8.12
CA PRO A 81 14.89 -6.08 -8.13
C PRO A 81 15.29 -5.50 -9.49
N GLY A 82 16.04 -4.40 -9.50
CA GLY A 82 16.49 -3.74 -10.74
C GLY A 82 15.56 -2.65 -11.28
N ARG A 83 14.40 -2.42 -10.66
CA ARG A 83 13.58 -1.22 -10.88
C ARG A 83 13.97 -0.17 -9.84
N THR A 84 14.48 0.99 -10.26
CA THR A 84 14.74 2.14 -9.38
C THR A 84 13.47 3.00 -9.21
N SER A 85 13.41 3.76 -8.11
CA SER A 85 12.37 4.73 -7.76
C SER A 85 12.39 5.95 -8.70
N GLY A 86 12.20 5.73 -10.00
CA GLY A 86 12.01 6.81 -10.96
C GLY A 86 10.62 7.43 -10.82
N THR A 87 10.52 8.73 -11.12
CA THR A 87 9.37 9.67 -11.05
C THR A 87 8.08 9.26 -11.80
N GLY A 88 7.80 7.98 -11.92
CA GLY A 88 6.49 7.47 -12.31
C GLY A 88 5.53 7.57 -11.13
N THR A 89 4.43 8.27 -11.33
CA THR A 89 3.24 8.25 -10.48
C THR A 89 3.02 6.86 -9.85
N PRO A 90 2.63 6.79 -8.56
CA PRO A 90 2.47 5.54 -7.82
C PRO A 90 1.35 4.70 -8.41
N SER A 91 1.71 3.98 -9.45
CA SER A 91 0.88 3.01 -10.13
C SER A 91 1.05 1.65 -9.50
N ASN A 92 1.44 1.55 -8.22
CA ASN A 92 1.73 0.28 -7.55
C ASN A 92 1.08 0.11 -6.16
N LEU A 93 -0.01 0.85 -5.87
CA LEU A 93 -1.13 0.22 -5.14
C LEU A 93 -1.94 -0.73 -6.06
N THR A 94 -1.45 -1.00 -7.28
CA THR A 94 -2.05 -1.92 -8.26
C THR A 94 -1.64 -3.37 -7.99
N GLY A 95 -1.89 -3.84 -6.78
CA GLY A 95 -1.92 -5.27 -6.49
C GLY A 95 -3.37 -5.65 -6.26
N ARG A 96 -3.87 -6.70 -6.90
CA ARG A 96 -5.19 -7.26 -6.56
C ARG A 96 -5.25 -7.50 -5.06
N LEU A 97 -6.31 -7.02 -4.42
CA LEU A 97 -6.58 -7.32 -3.01
C LEU A 97 -6.71 -8.84 -2.86
N THR A 98 -6.31 -9.32 -1.68
CA THR A 98 -6.63 -10.66 -1.18
C THR A 98 -7.71 -10.55 -0.11
N ALA A 99 -8.28 -11.68 0.31
CA ALA A 99 -9.20 -11.67 1.46
C ALA A 99 -8.48 -11.18 2.73
N ASP A 100 -7.24 -11.64 2.95
CA ASP A 100 -6.43 -11.26 4.11
C ASP A 100 -6.12 -9.75 4.11
N SER A 101 -5.78 -9.15 2.97
CA SER A 101 -5.54 -7.71 2.89
C SER A 101 -6.80 -6.89 3.19
N VAL A 102 -7.98 -7.42 2.87
CA VAL A 102 -9.26 -6.78 3.20
C VAL A 102 -9.55 -6.85 4.70
N GLU A 103 -9.35 -8.00 5.33
CA GLU A 103 -9.51 -8.17 6.78
C GLU A 103 -8.55 -7.27 7.58
N LEU A 104 -7.33 -7.11 7.08
CA LEU A 104 -6.33 -6.22 7.65
C LEU A 104 -6.72 -4.75 7.49
N ALA A 105 -7.21 -4.35 6.32
CA ALA A 105 -7.70 -2.99 6.09
C ALA A 105 -8.79 -2.59 7.10
N MET A 106 -9.65 -3.53 7.50
CA MET A 106 -10.72 -3.29 8.47
C MET A 106 -10.22 -2.96 9.88
N GLN A 107 -8.94 -3.23 10.18
CA GLN A 107 -8.30 -2.95 11.46
C GLN A 107 -7.61 -1.56 11.49
N CYS A 108 -7.59 -0.85 10.36
CA CYS A 108 -6.93 0.44 10.25
C CYS A 108 -7.76 1.59 10.87
N SER A 109 -7.09 2.45 11.64
CA SER A 109 -7.71 3.57 12.37
C SER A 109 -7.96 4.82 11.52
N VAL A 110 -7.64 4.80 10.22
CA VAL A 110 -7.73 5.95 9.31
C VAL A 110 -8.60 5.62 8.09
N PRO A 111 -9.34 6.60 7.53
CA PRO A 111 -10.17 6.35 6.37
C PRO A 111 -9.35 6.26 5.08
N GLU A 112 -8.76 5.10 4.84
CA GLU A 112 -7.87 4.82 3.72
C GLU A 112 -8.59 4.09 2.56
N LYS A 113 -8.11 4.32 1.32
CA LYS A 113 -8.59 3.65 0.12
C LYS A 113 -7.63 2.53 -0.28
N TRP A 114 -8.14 1.30 -0.25
CA TRP A 114 -7.41 0.08 -0.57
C TRP A 114 -7.83 -0.40 -1.95
N TRP A 115 -6.97 -0.21 -2.95
CA TRP A 115 -7.29 -0.49 -4.35
C TRP A 115 -7.13 -1.98 -4.69
N ASP A 116 -8.10 -2.54 -5.42
CA ASP A 116 -8.03 -3.87 -6.04
C ASP A 116 -7.48 -3.80 -7.47
N ASP A 117 -7.87 -2.76 -8.21
CA ASP A 117 -7.36 -2.45 -9.53
C ASP A 117 -7.41 -0.93 -9.76
N ASP A 118 -7.37 -0.46 -11.01
CA ASP A 118 -7.41 0.96 -11.36
C ASP A 118 -8.77 1.63 -11.08
N ARG A 119 -9.80 0.86 -10.70
CA ARG A 119 -11.18 1.36 -10.56
C ARG A 119 -11.85 0.92 -9.27
N LEU A 120 -11.59 -0.27 -8.77
CA LEU A 120 -12.22 -0.84 -7.59
C LEU A 120 -11.35 -0.60 -6.35
N PHE A 121 -11.95 -0.11 -5.27
CA PHE A 121 -11.29 0.02 -3.97
C PHE A 121 -12.24 -0.17 -2.79
N LEU A 122 -11.70 -0.62 -1.67
CA LEU A 122 -12.35 -0.61 -0.37
C LEU A 122 -11.99 0.70 0.35
N GLN A 123 -12.98 1.37 0.94
CA GLN A 123 -12.74 2.46 1.87
C GLN A 123 -13.21 2.06 3.26
N VAL A 124 -12.28 2.04 4.21
CA VAL A 124 -12.58 1.79 5.62
C VAL A 124 -12.86 3.13 6.30
N THR A 125 -13.74 3.14 7.29
CA THR A 125 -14.06 4.33 8.09
C THR A 125 -13.43 4.20 9.46
N ASN A 126 -13.25 5.33 10.15
CA ASN A 126 -12.80 5.37 11.55
C ASN A 126 -13.73 4.64 12.54
N ARG A 127 -14.90 4.17 12.09
CA ARG A 127 -15.86 3.37 12.87
C ARG A 127 -15.79 1.87 12.55
N GLY A 128 -14.74 1.43 11.84
CA GLY A 128 -14.56 0.02 11.48
C GLY A 128 -15.56 -0.49 10.43
N LYS A 129 -16.13 0.39 9.61
CA LYS A 129 -16.99 -0.01 8.48
C LYS A 129 -16.24 0.10 7.16
N GLY A 130 -16.30 -0.94 6.32
CA GLY A 130 -15.69 -1.00 5.00
C GLY A 130 -16.71 -0.93 3.88
N TYR A 131 -16.46 -0.08 2.88
CA TYR A 131 -17.35 0.09 1.74
C TYR A 131 -16.61 -0.04 0.42
N TRP A 132 -17.16 -0.83 -0.50
CA TRP A 132 -16.63 -0.97 -1.84
C TRP A 132 -17.08 0.18 -2.73
N TYR A 133 -16.14 0.71 -3.50
CA TYR A 133 -16.37 1.74 -4.49
C TYR A 133 -15.76 1.35 -5.83
N VAL A 134 -16.43 1.71 -6.91
CA VAL A 134 -15.87 1.63 -8.27
C VAL A 134 -15.82 3.02 -8.89
N LEU A 135 -14.71 3.33 -9.56
CA LEU A 135 -14.61 4.52 -10.41
C LEU A 135 -15.41 4.30 -11.69
N ILE A 136 -16.30 5.24 -11.97
CA ILE A 136 -17.12 5.29 -13.18
C ILE A 136 -16.89 6.62 -13.90
N GLU A 137 -17.09 6.60 -15.21
CA GLU A 137 -17.16 7.80 -16.04
C GLU A 137 -18.64 8.14 -16.23
N VAL A 138 -18.99 9.42 -16.07
CA VAL A 138 -20.33 9.95 -16.35
C VAL A 138 -20.14 11.16 -17.25
N GLY A 139 -20.35 10.97 -18.56
CA GLY A 139 -19.98 11.94 -19.58
C GLY A 139 -18.46 12.19 -19.59
N ARG A 140 -18.04 13.43 -19.28
CA ARG A 140 -16.60 13.81 -19.21
C ARG A 140 -16.01 13.79 -17.80
N ARG A 141 -16.77 13.35 -16.79
CA ARG A 141 -16.33 13.38 -15.38
C ARG A 141 -16.06 11.96 -14.87
N LYS A 142 -14.94 11.79 -14.16
CA LYS A 142 -14.66 10.59 -13.37
C LYS A 142 -15.24 10.78 -11.97
N THR A 143 -16.05 9.84 -11.51
CA THR A 143 -16.60 9.83 -10.16
C THR A 143 -16.54 8.43 -9.56
N ARG A 144 -16.84 8.29 -8.26
CA ARG A 144 -16.91 7.00 -7.58
C ARG A 144 -18.37 6.65 -7.27
N ARG A 145 -18.72 5.38 -7.43
CA ARG A 145 -20.01 4.82 -7.01
C ARG A 145 -19.79 3.79 -5.91
N LYS A 146 -20.56 3.88 -4.82
CA LYS A 146 -20.60 2.85 -3.78
C LYS A 146 -21.33 1.62 -4.31
N ILE A 147 -20.73 0.44 -4.18
CA ILE A 147 -21.30 -0.82 -4.70
C ILE A 147 -21.65 -1.84 -3.61
N GLY A 148 -21.19 -1.63 -2.37
CA GLY A 148 -21.48 -2.55 -1.26
C GLY A 148 -20.81 -2.17 0.05
N GLU A 149 -21.20 -2.86 1.11
CA GLU A 149 -20.54 -2.87 2.42
C GLU A 149 -19.90 -4.24 2.63
N TYR A 150 -18.66 -4.25 3.12
CA TYR A 150 -17.96 -5.46 3.51
C TYR A 150 -18.35 -5.83 4.97
N PRO A 151 -18.57 -7.11 5.32
CA PRO A 151 -18.39 -8.31 4.50
C PRO A 151 -19.60 -8.76 3.68
N SER A 152 -20.75 -8.06 3.77
CA SER A 152 -21.98 -8.42 3.03
C SER A 152 -21.78 -8.50 1.52
N VAL A 153 -20.85 -7.70 0.98
CA VAL A 153 -20.31 -7.84 -0.37
C VAL A 153 -18.84 -8.27 -0.24
N SER A 154 -18.55 -9.51 -0.63
CA SER A 154 -17.19 -10.04 -0.64
C SER A 154 -16.32 -9.34 -1.70
N LEU A 155 -15.00 -9.46 -1.60
CA LEU A 155 -14.09 -8.97 -2.64
C LEU A 155 -14.42 -9.55 -4.02
N ASN A 156 -14.75 -10.84 -4.09
CA ASN A 156 -15.10 -11.49 -5.36
C ASN A 156 -16.43 -10.98 -5.91
N ASP A 157 -17.40 -10.67 -5.07
CA ASP A 157 -18.68 -10.11 -5.51
C ASP A 157 -18.53 -8.64 -5.90
N ALA A 158 -17.72 -7.87 -5.18
CA ALA A 158 -17.34 -6.51 -5.55
C ALA A 158 -16.68 -6.47 -6.94
N ARG A 159 -15.77 -7.41 -7.25
CA ARG A 159 -15.17 -7.58 -8.58
C ARG A 159 -16.20 -7.88 -9.67
N LYS A 160 -17.17 -8.78 -9.40
CA LYS A 160 -18.25 -9.09 -10.36
C LYS A 160 -19.10 -7.85 -10.63
N ILE A 161 -19.48 -7.11 -9.59
CA ILE A 161 -20.28 -5.89 -9.70
C ILE A 161 -19.50 -4.79 -10.44
N ALA A 162 -18.21 -4.58 -10.14
CA ALA A 162 -17.39 -3.58 -10.82
C ALA A 162 -17.32 -3.82 -12.34
N ARG A 163 -17.23 -5.09 -12.77
CA ARG A 163 -17.23 -5.49 -14.19
C ARG A 163 -18.55 -5.21 -14.91
N THR A 164 -19.70 -5.34 -14.24
CA THR A 164 -21.00 -5.05 -14.88
C THR A 164 -21.29 -3.56 -14.96
N GLN A 165 -20.60 -2.76 -14.14
CA GLN A 165 -20.74 -1.31 -14.07
C GLN A 165 -19.78 -0.56 -15.01
N THR A 166 -18.92 -1.27 -15.73
CA THR A 166 -17.92 -0.71 -16.64
C THR A 166 -18.41 -0.57 -18.08
N VAL A 167 -19.63 -0.99 -18.38
CA VAL A 167 -20.24 -0.88 -19.71
C VAL A 167 -21.15 0.34 -19.71
N ASP A 168 -20.64 1.46 -20.19
CA ASP A 168 -21.49 2.57 -20.61
C ASP A 168 -22.13 2.20 -21.97
N ARG A 169 -23.45 2.40 -22.07
CA ARG A 169 -24.19 2.52 -23.33
C ARG A 169 -24.19 3.97 -23.76
#